data_AF-A0A960G1W8-F1
#
_entry.id   AF-A0A960G1W8-F1
#
_cell.length_a   1.000
_cell.length_b   1.000
_cell.length_c   1.000
_cell.angle_alpha   90.00
_cell.angle_beta   90.00
_cell.angle_gamma   90.00
#
_symmetry.space_group_name_H-M   'P 1'
#
loop_
_entity.id
_entity.type
_entity.pdbx_description
1 polymer ?
#
loop_
_entity_poly.entity_id
_entity_poly.type
_entity_poly.pdbx_seq_one_letter_code
_entity_poly.pdbx_strand_id
1 'polypeptide(L)'
;RERGVVSKFVEFFGPGLPNLGLADRATLGNMSPEFGSTCAICPPDAETLRYLEFTGRPTEVIELADAYTREQGMFHTPDSEEPTFSDTLELDLGDVEPAIAGPKRPQDRIALTKSKSAFLEMLRGENGDAAEQLNGHDETVDETFPASDAPGDDRSDTAEESSKPAAPGDASTAVAEPKRSSDCVEVTDSEGNTFD
;
A
#
# COMPACT_ATOMS: atom_id res chain seq x y z
N ARG A 1 -3.38 -12.98 6.22
CA ARG A 1 -3.38 -12.97 7.70
C ARG A 1 -4.16 -14.13 8.32
N GLU A 2 -5.41 -14.39 7.90
CA GLU A 2 -6.24 -15.49 8.45
C GLU A 2 -5.56 -16.86 8.40
N ARG A 3 -4.79 -17.12 7.33
CA ARG A 3 -4.00 -18.34 7.17
C ARG A 3 -2.81 -18.48 8.12
N GLY A 4 -2.40 -17.40 8.80
CA GLY A 4 -1.34 -17.44 9.82
C GLY A 4 0.05 -17.79 9.28
N VAL A 5 0.66 -16.88 8.51
CA VAL A 5 2.00 -17.08 7.91
C VAL A 5 3.13 -16.55 8.81
N VAL A 6 2.95 -16.57 10.12
CA VAL A 6 3.94 -16.06 11.08
C VAL A 6 5.25 -16.83 10.96
N SER A 7 6.35 -16.12 10.75
CA SER A 7 7.70 -16.69 10.60
C SER A 7 7.87 -17.64 9.41
N LYS A 8 7.07 -17.46 8.34
CA LYS A 8 7.18 -18.20 7.09
C LYS A 8 7.65 -17.29 5.95
N PHE A 9 8.23 -17.90 4.92
CA PHE A 9 8.45 -17.24 3.63
C PHE A 9 7.20 -17.37 2.78
N VAL A 10 6.85 -16.27 2.12
CA VAL A 10 5.76 -16.23 1.14
C VAL A 10 6.40 -15.97 -0.21
N GLU A 11 6.12 -16.83 -1.18
CA GLU A 11 6.57 -16.67 -2.56
C GLU A 11 5.35 -16.59 -3.47
N PHE A 12 5.33 -15.60 -4.36
CA PHE A 12 4.26 -15.43 -5.33
C PHE A 12 4.60 -16.16 -6.62
N PHE A 13 3.66 -16.95 -7.13
CA PHE A 13 3.81 -17.71 -8.37
C PHE A 13 2.47 -17.77 -9.13
N GLY A 14 2.53 -18.26 -10.38
CA GLY A 14 1.37 -18.49 -11.23
C GLY A 14 1.18 -17.45 -12.34
N PRO A 15 0.15 -17.64 -13.19
CA PRO A 15 -0.04 -16.89 -14.44
C PRO A 15 -0.37 -15.41 -14.24
N GLY A 16 -0.76 -15.01 -13.02
CA GLY A 16 -1.02 -13.61 -12.68
C GLY A 16 0.26 -12.79 -12.48
N LEU A 17 1.38 -13.42 -12.13
CA LEU A 17 2.63 -12.74 -11.76
C LEU A 17 3.21 -11.85 -12.88
N PRO A 18 3.24 -12.28 -14.16
CA PRO A 18 3.72 -11.44 -15.25
C PRO A 18 2.87 -10.18 -15.50
N ASN A 19 1.61 -10.15 -15.02
CA ASN A 19 0.72 -9.01 -15.20
C ASN A 19 0.93 -7.91 -14.13
N LEU A 20 1.70 -8.20 -13.09
CA LEU A 20 2.01 -7.24 -12.02
C LEU A 20 3.30 -6.49 -12.36
N GLY A 21 3.22 -5.16 -12.40
CA GLY A 21 4.41 -4.32 -12.54
C GLY A 21 5.30 -4.40 -11.30
N LEU A 22 6.57 -4.00 -11.43
CA LEU A 22 7.50 -4.12 -10.29
C LEU A 22 7.09 -3.27 -9.07
N ALA A 23 6.41 -2.15 -9.28
CA ALA A 23 5.86 -1.34 -8.18
C ALA A 23 4.82 -2.12 -7.36
N ASP A 24 3.90 -2.82 -8.02
CA ASP A 24 2.86 -3.62 -7.36
C ASP A 24 3.49 -4.77 -6.56
N ARG A 25 4.49 -5.43 -7.14
CA ARG A 25 5.29 -6.47 -6.47
C ARG A 25 6.00 -5.93 -5.23
N ALA A 26 6.57 -4.72 -5.32
CA ALA A 26 7.20 -4.06 -4.19
C ALA A 26 6.18 -3.70 -3.09
N THR A 27 4.95 -3.31 -3.46
CA THR A 27 3.87 -3.09 -2.50
C THR A 27 3.50 -4.37 -1.75
N LEU A 28 3.36 -5.50 -2.46
CA LEU A 28 3.13 -6.80 -1.82
C LEU A 28 4.27 -7.19 -0.87
N GLY A 29 5.51 -6.96 -1.30
CA GLY A 29 6.71 -7.18 -0.48
C GLY A 29 6.73 -6.33 0.79
N ASN A 30 6.42 -5.05 0.66
CA ASN A 30 6.40 -4.09 1.77
C ASN A 30 5.34 -4.44 2.82
N MET A 31 4.21 -5.02 2.41
CA MET A 31 3.14 -5.43 3.34
C MET A 31 3.41 -6.74 4.10
N SER A 32 4.60 -7.34 3.95
CA SER A 32 4.96 -8.61 4.61
C SER A 32 4.78 -8.62 6.14
N PRO A 33 5.14 -7.56 6.89
CA PRO A 33 4.93 -7.52 8.33
C PRO A 33 3.44 -7.57 8.73
N GLU A 34 2.54 -6.99 7.94
CA GLU A 34 1.11 -6.84 8.24
C GLU A 34 0.38 -8.19 8.23
N PHE A 35 0.81 -9.14 7.40
CA PHE A 35 0.30 -10.51 7.40
C PHE A 35 1.18 -11.52 8.16
N GLY A 36 2.33 -11.08 8.67
CA GLY A 36 3.19 -11.81 9.61
C GLY A 36 4.30 -12.64 8.98
N SER A 37 4.47 -12.60 7.66
CA SER A 37 5.56 -13.34 6.99
C SER A 37 6.92 -12.71 7.29
N THR A 38 7.98 -13.53 7.27
CA THR A 38 9.35 -13.03 7.40
C THR A 38 9.78 -12.26 6.16
N CYS A 39 9.40 -12.75 4.98
CA CYS A 39 9.60 -12.07 3.71
C CYS A 39 8.52 -12.50 2.71
N ALA A 40 8.35 -11.65 1.71
CA ALA A 40 7.47 -11.86 0.58
C ALA A 40 8.29 -11.68 -0.70
N ILE A 41 8.42 -12.75 -1.49
CA ILE A 41 9.36 -12.85 -2.61
C ILE A 41 8.57 -12.98 -3.91
N CYS A 42 8.92 -12.12 -4.88
CA CYS A 42 8.60 -12.34 -6.29
C CYS A 42 9.90 -12.79 -6.98
N PRO A 43 9.91 -13.92 -7.70
CA PRO A 43 11.11 -14.38 -8.37
C PRO A 43 11.55 -13.40 -9.47
N PRO A 44 12.86 -13.27 -9.74
CA PRO A 44 13.36 -12.48 -10.86
C PRO A 44 12.81 -12.98 -12.20
N ASP A 45 12.34 -12.08 -13.04
CA ASP A 45 11.74 -12.38 -14.33
C ASP A 45 12.02 -11.25 -15.36
N ALA A 46 11.37 -11.32 -16.51
CA ALA A 46 11.51 -10.31 -17.56
C ALA A 46 11.11 -8.89 -17.10
N GLU A 47 10.09 -8.75 -16.25
CA GLU A 47 9.67 -7.45 -15.72
C GLU A 47 10.73 -6.88 -14.75
N THR A 48 11.42 -7.75 -14.02
CA THR A 48 12.55 -7.36 -13.17
C THR A 48 13.68 -6.73 -14.01
N LEU A 49 14.07 -7.38 -15.11
CA LEU A 49 15.10 -6.83 -16.02
C LEU A 49 14.65 -5.53 -16.68
N ARG A 50 13.40 -5.49 -17.15
CA ARG A 50 12.80 -4.29 -17.73
C ARG A 50 12.81 -3.11 -16.75
N TYR A 51 12.55 -3.37 -15.47
CA TYR A 51 12.62 -2.32 -14.45
C TYR A 51 14.05 -1.84 -14.19
N LEU A 52 15.04 -2.74 -14.19
CA LEU A 52 16.45 -2.34 -14.07
C LEU A 52 16.87 -1.44 -15.24
N GLU A 53 16.45 -1.78 -16.46
CA GLU A 53 16.67 -0.94 -17.64
C GLU A 53 15.95 0.41 -17.50
N PHE A 54 14.66 0.40 -17.14
CA PHE A 54 13.84 1.60 -16.95
C PHE A 54 14.43 2.56 -15.90
N THR A 55 15.02 2.03 -14.83
CA THR A 55 15.68 2.82 -13.78
C THR A 55 17.12 3.21 -14.11
N GLY A 56 17.58 2.97 -15.34
CA GLY A 56 18.87 3.41 -15.85
C GLY A 56 20.07 2.63 -15.31
N ARG A 57 19.89 1.35 -14.95
CA ARG A 57 21.03 0.49 -14.58
C ARG A 57 21.91 0.24 -15.82
N PRO A 58 23.25 0.16 -15.65
CA PRO A 58 24.15 -0.15 -16.77
C PRO A 58 23.83 -1.50 -17.40
N THR A 59 23.94 -1.59 -18.73
CA THR A 59 23.64 -2.82 -19.49
C THR A 59 24.44 -4.01 -18.97
N GLU A 60 25.71 -3.80 -18.62
CA GLU A 60 26.59 -4.86 -18.12
C GLU A 60 26.07 -5.47 -16.80
N VAL A 61 25.42 -4.65 -15.96
CA VAL A 61 24.81 -5.12 -14.70
C VAL A 61 23.54 -5.90 -14.97
N ILE A 62 22.73 -5.48 -15.96
CA ILE A 62 21.50 -6.17 -16.34
C ILE A 62 21.83 -7.54 -16.95
N GLU A 63 22.82 -7.59 -17.86
CA GLU A 63 23.30 -8.84 -18.46
C GLU A 63 23.88 -9.80 -17.42
N LEU A 64 24.65 -9.27 -16.45
CA LEU A 64 25.16 -10.07 -15.34
C LEU A 64 24.02 -10.64 -14.48
N ALA A 65 23.01 -9.82 -14.15
CA ALA A 65 21.87 -10.26 -13.36
C ALA A 65 21.05 -11.34 -14.09
N ASP A 66 20.79 -11.18 -15.39
CA ASP A 66 20.09 -12.17 -16.21
C ASP A 66 20.88 -13.48 -16.29
N ALA A 67 22.17 -13.43 -16.64
CA ALA A 67 23.01 -14.62 -16.75
C ALA A 67 23.12 -15.36 -15.41
N TYR A 68 23.35 -14.64 -14.32
CA TYR A 68 23.47 -15.22 -12.99
C TYR A 68 22.16 -15.88 -12.53
N THR A 69 21.02 -15.20 -12.67
CA THR A 69 19.73 -15.73 -12.23
C THR A 69 19.29 -16.95 -13.04
N ARG A 70 19.61 -16.99 -14.34
CA ARG A 70 19.37 -18.17 -15.19
C ARG A 70 20.26 -19.35 -14.81
N GLU A 71 21.56 -19.12 -14.63
CA GLU A 71 22.51 -20.19 -14.29
C GLU A 71 22.19 -20.82 -12.93
N GLN A 72 21.72 -20.02 -11.97
CA GLN A 72 21.29 -20.51 -10.67
C GLN A 72 19.88 -21.12 -10.66
N GLY A 73 19.17 -21.11 -11.79
CA GLY A 73 17.79 -21.62 -11.87
C GLY A 73 16.77 -20.78 -11.09
N MET A 74 17.07 -19.50 -10.83
CA MET A 74 16.19 -18.58 -10.10
C MET A 74 15.30 -17.75 -11.04
N PHE A 75 15.64 -17.67 -12.32
CA PHE A 75 14.90 -16.85 -13.30
C PHE A 75 13.56 -17.50 -13.66
N HIS A 76 12.47 -16.81 -13.34
CA HIS A 76 11.11 -17.26 -13.59
C HIS A 76 10.65 -16.94 -15.02
N THR A 77 10.02 -17.94 -15.63
CA THR A 77 9.31 -17.86 -16.90
C THR A 77 7.92 -18.47 -16.75
N PRO A 78 6.95 -18.15 -17.64
CA PRO A 78 5.63 -18.77 -17.63
C PRO A 78 5.65 -20.30 -17.72
N ASP A 79 6.71 -20.86 -18.30
CA ASP A 79 6.93 -22.31 -18.46
C ASP A 79 7.83 -22.91 -17.37
N SER A 80 8.21 -22.14 -16.36
CA SER A 80 9.02 -22.63 -15.24
C SER A 80 8.24 -23.67 -14.44
N GLU A 81 8.95 -24.68 -13.92
CA GLU A 81 8.36 -25.67 -13.02
C GLU A 81 7.82 -24.99 -11.76
N GLU A 82 6.64 -25.41 -11.31
CA GLU A 82 6.06 -24.89 -10.08
C GLU A 82 6.87 -25.36 -8.86
N PRO A 83 7.33 -24.44 -7.99
CA PRO A 83 8.06 -24.83 -6.80
C PRO A 83 7.18 -25.64 -5.85
N THR A 84 7.80 -26.56 -5.10
CA THR A 84 7.08 -27.33 -4.07
C THR A 84 6.97 -26.51 -2.79
N PHE A 85 5.77 -25.99 -2.53
CA PHE A 85 5.47 -25.24 -1.30
C PHE A 85 4.94 -26.14 -0.19
N SER A 86 5.14 -25.72 1.07
CA SER A 86 4.56 -26.41 2.24
C SER A 86 3.04 -26.18 2.36
N ASP A 87 2.56 -25.08 1.81
CA ASP A 87 1.16 -24.68 1.80
C ASP A 87 0.95 -23.74 0.60
N THR A 88 -0.25 -23.73 0.03
CA THR A 88 -0.59 -22.96 -1.17
C THR A 88 -1.88 -22.19 -0.94
N LEU A 89 -1.86 -20.90 -1.27
CA LEU A 89 -3.04 -20.03 -1.25
C LEU A 89 -3.25 -19.47 -2.65
N GLU A 90 -4.47 -19.59 -3.15
CA GLU A 90 -4.87 -19.07 -4.44
C GLU A 90 -5.66 -17.76 -4.27
N LEU A 91 -5.41 -16.80 -5.17
CA LEU A 91 -6.14 -15.55 -5.27
C LEU A 91 -6.41 -15.26 -6.75
N ASP A 92 -7.68 -15.18 -7.12
CA ASP A 92 -8.06 -14.66 -8.43
C ASP A 92 -7.98 -13.13 -8.41
N LEU A 93 -7.12 -12.57 -9.27
CA LEU A 93 -6.98 -11.12 -9.41
C LEU A 93 -8.23 -10.47 -10.04
N GLY A 94 -9.06 -11.23 -10.76
CA GLY A 94 -10.33 -10.75 -11.34
C GLY A 94 -11.40 -10.45 -10.30
N ASP A 95 -11.35 -11.10 -9.14
CA ASP A 95 -12.28 -10.88 -8.03
C ASP A 95 -11.87 -9.70 -7.13
N VAL A 96 -10.69 -9.12 -7.36
CA VAL A 96 -10.16 -8.01 -6.55
C VAL A 96 -10.87 -6.71 -6.92
N GLU A 97 -11.68 -6.21 -6.00
CA GLU A 97 -12.30 -4.88 -6.08
C GLU A 97 -11.50 -3.82 -5.29
N PRO A 98 -11.53 -2.54 -5.72
CA PRO A 98 -10.98 -1.43 -4.97
C PRO A 98 -11.54 -1.39 -3.54
N ALA A 99 -10.65 -1.23 -2.57
CA ALA A 99 -11.01 -1.25 -1.15
C ALA A 99 -10.18 -0.24 -0.35
N ILE A 100 -10.72 0.16 0.79
CA ILE A 100 -10.07 1.01 1.79
C ILE A 100 -9.80 0.15 3.02
N ALA A 101 -8.65 0.36 3.66
CA ALA A 101 -8.31 -0.24 4.94
C ALA A 101 -8.60 0.74 6.08
N GLY A 102 -9.27 0.28 7.15
CA GLY A 102 -9.47 1.07 8.37
C GLY A 102 -10.91 1.07 8.88
N PRO A 103 -11.26 2.02 9.77
CA PRO A 103 -10.47 3.18 10.23
C PRO A 103 -9.48 2.85 11.36
N LYS A 104 -9.67 1.76 12.10
CA LYS A 104 -8.89 1.47 13.31
C LYS A 104 -7.69 0.55 13.08
N ARG A 105 -7.78 -0.38 12.12
CA ARG A 105 -6.71 -1.36 11.88
C ARG A 105 -6.47 -1.55 10.38
N PRO A 106 -5.21 -1.72 9.93
CA PRO A 106 -4.88 -1.91 8.52
C PRO A 106 -5.52 -3.14 7.87
N GLN A 107 -5.85 -4.17 8.66
CA GLN A 107 -6.50 -5.38 8.18
C GLN A 107 -8.02 -5.25 7.97
N ASP A 108 -8.64 -4.14 8.39
CA ASP A 108 -10.08 -3.95 8.25
C ASP A 108 -10.39 -3.51 6.81
N ARG A 109 -10.61 -4.47 5.90
CA ARG A 109 -10.90 -4.23 4.48
C ARG A 109 -12.36 -3.85 4.29
N ILE A 110 -12.59 -2.67 3.70
CA ILE A 110 -13.91 -2.16 3.30
C ILE A 110 -13.91 -1.96 1.79
N ALA A 111 -14.79 -2.65 1.06
CA ALA A 111 -14.97 -2.40 -0.37
C ALA A 111 -15.32 -0.92 -0.62
N LEU A 112 -14.71 -0.30 -1.63
CA LEU A 112 -14.91 1.14 -1.87
C LEU A 112 -16.39 1.47 -2.12
N THR A 113 -17.12 0.57 -2.78
CA THR A 113 -18.57 0.64 -3.00
C THR A 113 -19.40 0.66 -1.72
N LYS A 114 -18.86 0.14 -0.61
CA LYS A 114 -19.49 0.07 0.72
C LYS A 114 -18.91 1.06 1.72
N SER A 115 -18.01 1.94 1.29
CA SER A 115 -17.27 2.87 2.16
C SER A 115 -18.21 3.82 2.92
N LYS A 116 -19.16 4.47 2.21
CA LYS A 116 -20.16 5.37 2.82
C LYS A 116 -20.99 4.66 3.89
N SER A 117 -21.60 3.52 3.54
CA SER A 117 -22.43 2.76 4.48
C SER A 117 -21.63 2.28 5.71
N ALA A 118 -20.42 1.77 5.49
CA ALA A 118 -19.56 1.30 6.58
C ALA A 118 -19.12 2.44 7.50
N PHE A 119 -18.80 3.62 6.94
CA PHE A 119 -18.45 4.80 7.71
C PHE A 119 -19.62 5.28 8.58
N LEU A 120 -20.83 5.39 7.99
CA LEU A 120 -22.02 5.80 8.73
C LEU A 120 -22.38 4.82 9.84
N GLU A 121 -22.27 3.51 9.60
CA GLU A 121 -22.50 2.48 10.62
C GLU A 121 -21.51 2.60 11.79
N MET A 122 -20.22 2.77 11.47
CA MET A 122 -19.19 2.97 12.50
C MET A 122 -19.40 4.27 13.28
N LEU A 123 -19.75 5.37 12.60
CA LEU A 123 -20.02 6.65 13.22
C LEU A 123 -21.24 6.59 14.14
N ARG A 124 -22.31 5.84 13.77
CA ARG A 124 -23.46 5.62 14.64
C ARG A 124 -23.08 4.98 15.97
N GLY A 125 -22.08 4.10 15.96
CA GLY A 125 -21.53 3.46 17.16
C GLY A 125 -20.73 4.40 18.07
N GLU A 126 -20.19 5.51 17.54
CA GLU A 126 -19.41 6.50 18.30
C GLU A 126 -20.21 7.75 18.65
N ASN A 127 -21.04 8.24 17.73
CA ASN A 127 -21.91 9.40 17.86
C ASN A 127 -23.11 9.30 16.90
N GLY A 128 -24.24 8.79 17.42
CA GLY A 128 -25.47 8.58 16.64
C GLY A 128 -26.00 9.84 15.95
N ASP A 129 -25.99 10.97 16.66
CA ASP A 129 -26.52 12.24 16.16
C ASP A 129 -25.69 12.76 14.97
N ALA A 130 -24.37 12.63 15.03
CA ALA A 130 -23.47 13.04 13.95
C ALA A 130 -23.68 12.17 12.68
N ALA A 131 -23.95 10.89 12.83
CA ALA A 131 -24.18 10.00 11.70
C ALA A 131 -25.52 10.26 11.00
N GLU A 132 -26.55 10.63 11.75
CA GLU A 132 -27.87 10.96 11.20
C GLU A 132 -27.85 12.32 10.48
N GLN A 133 -27.14 13.31 11.04
CA GLN A 133 -26.92 14.60 10.39
C GLN A 133 -26.14 14.49 9.07
N LEU A 134 -25.06 13.69 9.04
CA LEU A 134 -24.28 13.49 7.81
C LEU A 134 -25.07 12.76 6.73
N ASN A 135 -25.88 11.76 7.10
CA ASN A 135 -26.73 11.08 6.13
C ASN A 135 -27.79 12.04 5.56
N GLY A 136 -28.41 12.88 6.40
CA GLY A 136 -29.36 13.90 5.96
C GLY A 136 -28.75 14.96 5.04
N HIS A 137 -27.51 15.39 5.29
CA HIS A 137 -26.81 16.34 4.41
C HIS A 137 -26.53 15.75 3.02
N ASP A 138 -26.20 14.46 2.92
CA ASP A 138 -26.03 13.81 1.63
C ASP A 138 -27.36 13.72 0.86
N GLU A 139 -28.47 13.42 1.56
CA GLU A 139 -29.81 13.40 0.95
C GLU A 139 -30.22 14.78 0.42
N THR A 140 -29.95 15.86 1.16
CA THR A 140 -30.25 17.23 0.69
C THR A 140 -29.40 17.65 -0.50
N VAL A 141 -28.14 17.20 -0.58
CA VAL A 141 -27.26 17.42 -1.74
C VAL A 141 -27.78 16.66 -2.97
N ASP A 142 -28.23 15.42 -2.80
CA ASP A 142 -28.79 14.61 -3.89
C ASP A 142 -30.10 15.22 -4.42
N GLU A 143 -30.95 15.75 -3.53
CA GLU A 143 -32.21 16.43 -3.89
C GLU A 143 -32.00 17.80 -4.55
N THR A 144 -30.80 18.39 -4.40
CA THR A 144 -30.45 19.68 -4.99
C THR A 144 -30.17 19.55 -6.50
N PHE A 145 -29.85 18.38 -7.03
CA PHE A 145 -29.64 18.20 -8.47
C PHE A 145 -30.98 18.20 -9.27
N PRO A 146 -31.17 19.03 -10.33
CA PRO A 146 -30.23 19.92 -11.04
C PRO A 146 -30.37 21.43 -10.70
N ALA A 147 -31.05 21.79 -9.62
CA ALA A 147 -31.23 23.19 -9.23
C ALA A 147 -29.92 23.78 -8.68
N SER A 148 -29.51 24.96 -9.14
CA SER A 148 -28.30 25.65 -8.66
C SER A 148 -28.45 26.30 -7.27
N ASP A 149 -29.48 25.93 -6.52
CA ASP A 149 -29.69 26.44 -5.16
C ASP A 149 -28.77 25.69 -4.20
N ALA A 150 -28.24 26.37 -3.18
CA ALA A 150 -27.43 25.70 -2.17
C ALA A 150 -28.32 24.76 -1.34
N PRO A 151 -27.82 23.58 -0.90
CA PRO A 151 -28.56 22.72 0.01
C PRO A 151 -29.04 23.52 1.22
N GLY A 152 -30.32 23.44 1.54
CA GLY A 152 -30.88 24.06 2.75
C GLY A 152 -30.33 23.34 3.97
N ASP A 153 -29.39 23.96 4.69
CA ASP A 153 -28.94 23.48 5.99
C ASP A 153 -30.02 23.86 7.01
N ASP A 154 -30.99 22.98 7.25
CA ASP A 154 -32.03 23.15 8.28
C ASP A 154 -31.43 22.89 9.67
N ARG A 155 -30.33 23.57 9.99
CA ARG A 155 -29.80 23.69 11.35
C ARG A 155 -30.74 24.60 12.12
N SER A 156 -31.66 24.02 12.86
CA SER A 156 -32.43 24.75 13.86
C SER A 156 -31.46 25.39 14.86
N ASP A 157 -31.35 26.72 14.79
CA ASP A 157 -30.53 27.58 15.63
C ASP A 157 -30.78 27.32 17.13
N THR A 158 -29.85 26.63 17.79
CA THR A 158 -29.42 27.00 19.14
C THR A 158 -27.97 27.45 19.06
N ALA A 159 -27.80 28.73 18.73
CA ALA A 159 -26.51 29.39 18.70
C ALA A 159 -25.90 29.43 20.11
N GLU A 160 -24.73 28.82 20.30
CA GLU A 160 -23.61 29.48 20.98
C GLU A 160 -22.27 28.82 20.60
N GLU A 161 -21.29 29.70 20.37
CA GLU A 161 -19.85 29.45 20.16
C GLU A 161 -19.34 28.93 18.79
N SER A 162 -19.05 29.93 17.95
CA SER A 162 -18.00 30.00 16.93
C SER A 162 -17.25 28.70 16.58
N SER A 163 -17.64 28.08 15.49
CA SER A 163 -16.70 27.32 14.66
C SER A 163 -16.45 28.12 13.39
N LYS A 164 -15.56 29.13 13.48
CA LYS A 164 -14.84 29.58 12.29
C LYS A 164 -14.25 28.33 11.62
N PRO A 165 -14.24 28.20 10.28
CA PRO A 165 -13.31 27.26 9.69
C PRO A 165 -11.94 27.63 10.25
N ALA A 166 -11.26 26.66 10.87
CA ALA A 166 -9.89 26.90 11.30
C ALA A 166 -9.18 27.47 10.08
N ALA A 167 -8.69 28.71 10.19
CA ALA A 167 -7.68 29.19 9.26
C ALA A 167 -6.64 28.06 9.18
N PRO A 168 -6.06 27.76 8.01
CA PRO A 168 -4.97 26.80 7.96
C PRO A 168 -3.95 27.33 8.95
N GLY A 169 -3.88 26.69 10.12
CA GLY A 169 -2.77 26.93 11.01
C GLY A 169 -1.54 26.62 10.19
N ASP A 170 -0.48 27.37 10.38
CA ASP A 170 0.85 26.98 9.95
C ASP A 170 1.23 25.65 10.64
N ALA A 171 0.57 24.56 10.26
CA ALA A 171 1.06 23.22 10.38
C ALA A 171 2.06 23.06 9.24
N SER A 172 3.15 23.81 9.34
CA SER A 172 4.40 23.38 8.74
C SER A 172 4.68 22.00 9.33
N THR A 173 4.45 20.96 8.54
CA THR A 173 5.03 19.65 8.81
C THR A 173 6.53 19.86 8.68
N ALA A 174 7.19 20.19 9.80
CA ALA A 174 8.63 20.20 9.85
C ALA A 174 9.10 18.77 9.61
N VAL A 175 9.54 18.50 8.39
CA VAL A 175 10.39 17.33 8.13
C VAL A 175 11.66 17.61 8.92
N ALA A 176 11.89 16.86 10.00
CA ALA A 176 13.17 16.89 10.67
C ALA A 176 14.22 16.56 9.61
N GLU A 177 15.09 17.54 9.29
CA GLU A 177 16.24 17.26 8.44
C GLU A 177 17.00 16.10 9.08
N PRO A 178 17.30 15.02 8.32
CA PRO A 178 18.10 13.95 8.85
C PRO A 178 19.45 14.54 9.24
N LYS A 179 19.76 14.59 10.54
CA LYS A 179 21.14 14.77 10.99
C LYS A 179 21.91 13.53 10.55
N ARG A 180 22.40 13.53 9.31
CA ARG A 180 23.54 12.69 8.96
C ARG A 180 24.70 13.22 9.80
N SER A 181 25.17 12.43 10.76
CA SER A 181 26.52 12.63 11.26
C SER A 181 27.45 12.50 10.05
N SER A 182 28.16 13.56 9.71
CA SER A 182 29.18 13.59 8.66
C SER A 182 30.48 12.88 9.10
N ASP A 183 30.42 12.12 10.19
CA ASP A 183 31.57 11.39 10.70
C ASP A 183 31.72 10.12 9.85
N CYS A 184 32.48 10.27 8.77
CA CYS A 184 33.04 9.16 8.02
C CYS A 184 33.85 8.31 9.00
N VAL A 185 33.46 7.04 9.18
CA VAL A 185 34.28 6.11 9.96
C VAL A 185 35.14 5.37 8.96
N GLU A 186 36.41 5.77 8.85
CA GLU A 186 37.37 5.07 8.01
C GLU A 186 37.51 3.62 8.50
N VAL A 187 37.19 2.67 7.60
CA VAL A 187 37.38 1.23 7.87
C VAL A 187 38.61 0.77 7.11
N THR A 188 39.59 0.22 7.83
CA THR A 188 40.79 -0.39 7.25
C THR A 188 40.66 -1.90 7.23
N ASP A 189 40.89 -2.52 6.07
CA ASP A 189 40.97 -3.97 5.96
C ASP A 189 42.29 -4.52 6.55
N SER A 190 42.40 -5.85 6.63
CA SER A 190 43.61 -6.53 7.14
C SER A 190 44.82 -6.42 6.21
N GLU A 191 44.65 -5.88 5.01
CA GLU A 191 45.69 -5.68 4.00
C GLU A 191 46.17 -4.21 3.93
N GLY A 192 45.57 -3.33 4.75
CA GLY A 192 45.99 -1.94 4.92
C GLY A 192 45.29 -0.95 3.98
N ASN A 193 44.22 -1.35 3.28
CA ASN A 193 43.45 -0.43 2.44
C ASN A 193 42.35 0.23 3.26
N THR A 194 42.22 1.56 3.09
CA THR A 194 41.20 2.38 3.75
C THR A 194 40.04 2.68 2.83
N PHE A 195 38.82 2.62 3.37
CA PHE A 195 37.58 2.95 2.68
C PHE A 195 36.80 4.00 3.47
N ASP A 196 36.25 4.98 2.75
CA ASP A 196 35.30 6.00 3.22
C ASP A 196 33.86 5.47 3.21
#